data_AF-A0A1E3KGA7-F1
#
_entry.id   AF-A0A1E3KGA7-F1
#
_cell.length_a   1.000
_cell.length_b   1.000
_cell.length_c   1.000
_cell.angle_alpha   90.00
_cell.angle_beta   90.00
_cell.angle_gamma   90.00
#
_symmetry.space_group_name_H-M   'P 1'
#
loop_
_entity.id
_entity.type
_entity.pdbx_description
1 polymer ?
#
loop_
_entity_poly.entity_id
_entity_poly.type
_entity_poly.pdbx_seq_one_letter_code
_entity_poly.pdbx_strand_id
1 'polypeptide(L)'
;MLETRQTALPSLVLASPSTSSASLLIPETHRTYGCSIPHIPSLLQTQSPHYASPRSSSDPRGERPPLPRINSATPLIPRSSGLRRDLRRGHWHFPWHGHRNCRKHRSCGASGLTGSIVIMTGMVLGLVLGVMLWVYGWMGREERLSVLPPLGKDIASKPPLYQQKFDLMSFIDGNFSTKGIKKMWACSHNDEMQGQNALSLALSLGYGWIEVDTHLAATPSKHHSDNVTWTLLAGHDLADLDPRKSLKTLYLDPLLAILDKNNEGRDKDGEEEWNGVYEDDPREEIVLMIDMKSDGDETWPHLQKALEPFLAKGYLTTYNTTSRTLSPGPLTIVGTGNTPLHQVFYAPLRYIFFDAPLVDLHKPHHLPATPSGPAVTIEWSPSLSPIASSKFPLQYYLAAPPTPFPAYNPFLCNLQLTAAVAHEKGIQSRWWGVLHKPGWARRRMWEVVWQSGVGVVNADELEELKSWLEGKEGVEREGFC
;
A
#
# COMPACT_ATOMS: atom_id res chain seq x y z
N MET A 1 -8.77 -63.24 -58.65
CA MET A 1 -9.50 -63.71 -57.45
C MET A 1 -8.70 -63.25 -56.26
N LEU A 2 -9.22 -62.23 -55.56
CA LEU A 2 -8.56 -61.57 -54.45
C LEU A 2 -8.80 -62.34 -53.14
N GLU A 3 -7.74 -62.45 -52.34
CA GLU A 3 -7.78 -62.88 -50.94
C GLU A 3 -8.57 -61.88 -50.09
N THR A 4 -9.51 -62.40 -49.28
CA THR A 4 -10.08 -61.70 -48.13
C THR A 4 -9.98 -62.63 -46.93
N ARG A 5 -9.12 -62.27 -45.98
CA ARG A 5 -9.06 -62.89 -44.64
C ARG A 5 -9.99 -62.11 -43.72
N GLN A 6 -11.08 -62.74 -43.31
CA GLN A 6 -11.81 -62.43 -42.08
C GLN A 6 -11.33 -63.42 -41.00
N THR A 7 -10.89 -62.91 -39.85
CA THR A 7 -10.88 -63.68 -38.60
C THR A 7 -11.20 -62.76 -37.43
N ALA A 8 -11.88 -63.35 -36.46
CA ALA A 8 -12.74 -62.74 -35.47
C ALA A 8 -12.02 -62.14 -34.26
N LEU A 9 -12.73 -61.21 -33.61
CA LEU A 9 -12.49 -60.68 -32.26
C LEU A 9 -12.42 -61.78 -31.20
N PRO A 10 -11.74 -61.48 -30.08
CA PRO A 10 -12.46 -61.56 -28.80
C PRO A 10 -12.27 -60.35 -27.88
N SER A 11 -13.37 -60.07 -27.20
CA SER A 11 -13.64 -59.25 -26.01
C SER A 11 -12.44 -58.83 -25.15
N LEU A 12 -12.27 -57.51 -25.00
CA LEU A 12 -11.40 -56.91 -23.97
C LEU A 12 -12.24 -56.31 -22.85
N VAL A 13 -11.88 -56.70 -21.63
CA VAL A 13 -12.44 -56.32 -20.34
C VAL A 13 -12.18 -54.83 -20.05
N LEU A 14 -13.23 -54.11 -19.66
CA LEU A 14 -13.16 -52.76 -19.10
C LEU A 14 -12.50 -52.79 -17.71
N ALA A 15 -11.33 -52.17 -17.60
CA ALA A 15 -10.71 -51.81 -16.33
C ALA A 15 -10.48 -50.28 -16.33
N SER A 16 -11.10 -49.60 -15.38
CA SER A 16 -10.94 -48.17 -15.10
C SER A 16 -9.53 -47.86 -14.58
N PRO A 17 -8.92 -46.73 -14.94
CA PRO A 17 -7.85 -46.13 -14.15
C PRO A 17 -8.39 -45.01 -13.28
N SER A 18 -8.13 -45.18 -11.99
CA SER A 18 -8.23 -44.22 -10.90
C SER A 18 -7.49 -42.91 -11.18
N THR A 19 -8.15 -41.80 -10.87
CA THR A 19 -7.59 -40.45 -10.77
C THR A 19 -6.62 -40.37 -9.59
N SER A 20 -5.34 -40.12 -9.85
CA SER A 20 -4.35 -39.74 -8.83
C SER A 20 -4.11 -38.23 -8.92
N SER A 21 -4.70 -37.49 -7.99
CA SER A 21 -4.46 -36.07 -7.79
C SER A 21 -3.18 -35.90 -6.97
N ALA A 22 -2.09 -35.47 -7.61
CA ALA A 22 -0.87 -35.08 -6.91
C ALA A 22 -1.08 -33.70 -6.27
N SER A 23 -1.15 -33.67 -4.94
CA SER A 23 -1.15 -32.43 -4.14
C SER A 23 0.30 -31.99 -3.93
N LEU A 24 0.61 -30.77 -4.34
CA LEU A 24 1.90 -30.11 -4.13
C LEU A 24 2.03 -29.79 -2.62
N LEU A 25 2.99 -30.43 -1.96
CA LEU A 25 3.35 -30.20 -0.56
C LEU A 25 4.23 -28.94 -0.45
N ILE A 26 3.73 -27.91 0.23
CA ILE A 26 4.53 -26.80 0.76
C ILE A 26 5.05 -27.26 2.14
N PRO A 27 6.36 -27.14 2.46
CA PRO A 27 6.86 -27.57 3.75
C PRO A 27 6.52 -26.55 4.85
N GLU A 28 5.63 -26.94 5.76
CA GLU A 28 5.39 -26.24 7.03
C GLU A 28 6.55 -26.50 8.00
N THR A 29 7.23 -25.45 8.44
CA THR A 29 7.97 -25.46 9.71
C THR A 29 7.82 -24.13 10.42
N HIS A 30 6.73 -23.94 11.16
CA HIS A 30 6.72 -23.04 12.32
C HIS A 30 5.69 -23.54 13.34
N ARG A 31 6.18 -24.03 14.49
CA ARG A 31 5.35 -24.29 15.67
C ARG A 31 4.94 -22.95 16.27
N THR A 32 3.66 -22.62 16.21
CA THR A 32 3.06 -21.52 16.95
C THR A 32 2.46 -22.04 18.26
N TYR A 33 2.78 -21.39 19.37
CA TYR A 33 2.03 -21.53 20.61
C TYR A 33 0.75 -20.69 20.49
N GLY A 34 -0.40 -21.33 20.73
CA GLY A 34 -1.71 -20.75 20.46
C GLY A 34 -2.16 -19.72 21.48
N CYS A 35 -2.67 -18.59 20.97
CA CYS A 35 -3.64 -17.76 21.67
C CYS A 35 -5.05 -18.24 21.28
N SER A 36 -5.82 -18.74 22.26
CA SER A 36 -7.21 -19.13 22.07
C SER A 36 -8.13 -17.90 22.00
N ILE A 37 -8.82 -17.70 20.88
CA ILE A 37 -9.85 -16.67 20.69
C ILE A 37 -11.23 -17.36 20.70
N PRO A 38 -12.28 -16.80 21.34
CA PRO A 38 -13.57 -17.47 21.46
C PRO A 38 -14.37 -17.48 20.15
N HIS A 39 -14.96 -18.63 19.85
CA HIS A 39 -15.83 -18.92 18.70
C HIS A 39 -17.02 -17.97 18.56
N ILE A 40 -17.23 -17.45 17.35
CA ILE A 40 -18.48 -16.82 16.89
C ILE A 40 -19.24 -17.85 16.04
N PRO A 41 -20.52 -18.19 16.32
CA PRO A 41 -21.24 -19.20 15.53
C PRO A 41 -21.70 -18.67 14.16
N SER A 42 -21.41 -19.45 13.12
CA SER A 42 -21.92 -19.28 11.76
C SER A 42 -23.42 -19.63 11.66
N LEU A 43 -24.24 -18.70 11.15
CA LEU A 43 -25.60 -18.98 10.70
C LEU A 43 -25.61 -19.05 9.17
N LEU A 44 -25.47 -20.27 8.65
CA LEU A 44 -25.83 -20.64 7.27
C LEU A 44 -27.25 -21.17 7.30
N GLN A 45 -28.19 -20.45 6.68
CA GLN A 45 -29.45 -21.03 6.23
C GLN A 45 -29.61 -20.79 4.73
N THR A 46 -29.56 -21.89 4.01
CA THR A 46 -29.89 -22.08 2.61
C THR A 46 -31.39 -21.90 2.40
N GLN A 47 -31.80 -21.04 1.46
CA GLN A 47 -33.09 -21.18 0.78
C GLN A 47 -32.94 -20.81 -0.70
N SER A 48 -33.11 -21.82 -1.55
CA SER A 48 -33.39 -21.71 -2.98
C SER A 48 -34.83 -21.24 -3.21
N PRO A 49 -35.14 -20.60 -4.34
CA PRO A 49 -36.48 -20.71 -4.89
C PRO A 49 -36.49 -21.29 -6.31
N HIS A 50 -37.52 -22.11 -6.49
CA HIS A 50 -37.92 -22.82 -7.69
C HIS A 50 -38.35 -21.90 -8.84
N TYR A 51 -38.10 -22.41 -10.05
CA TYR A 51 -38.68 -21.99 -11.32
C TYR A 51 -40.22 -22.00 -11.31
N ALA A 52 -40.83 -20.92 -11.80
CA ALA A 52 -42.14 -20.97 -12.46
C ALA A 52 -42.36 -19.77 -13.42
N SER A 53 -42.52 -20.10 -14.70
CA SER A 53 -43.25 -19.36 -15.74
C SER A 53 -44.07 -20.43 -16.49
N PRO A 54 -45.17 -20.13 -17.24
CA PRO A 54 -45.47 -18.86 -17.94
C PRO A 54 -46.97 -18.45 -17.98
N ARG A 55 -47.29 -17.24 -18.47
CA ARG A 55 -48.15 -16.99 -19.66
C ARG A 55 -48.59 -15.52 -19.80
N SER A 56 -48.70 -15.16 -21.08
CA SER A 56 -49.14 -13.93 -21.74
C SER A 56 -50.59 -13.50 -21.46
N SER A 57 -50.86 -12.19 -21.49
CA SER A 57 -51.81 -11.56 -22.45
C SER A 57 -52.02 -10.06 -22.22
N SER A 58 -51.93 -9.30 -23.33
CA SER A 58 -52.72 -8.11 -23.73
C SER A 58 -52.81 -6.84 -22.84
N ASP A 59 -52.23 -5.76 -23.37
CA ASP A 59 -52.61 -4.33 -23.27
C ASP A 59 -54.04 -4.11 -23.86
N PRO A 60 -54.85 -3.04 -23.55
CA PRO A 60 -54.44 -1.63 -23.63
C PRO A 60 -55.06 -0.58 -22.67
N ARG A 61 -54.36 0.56 -22.59
CA ARG A 61 -54.84 1.94 -22.32
C ARG A 61 -55.26 2.31 -20.88
N GLY A 62 -54.58 3.32 -20.32
CA GLY A 62 -55.07 4.12 -19.19
C GLY A 62 -54.02 5.02 -18.56
N GLU A 63 -53.93 6.25 -19.08
CA GLU A 63 -53.63 7.53 -18.38
C GLU A 63 -52.45 7.64 -17.39
N ARG A 64 -51.47 8.48 -17.77
CA ARG A 64 -50.41 9.02 -16.90
C ARG A 64 -50.92 10.21 -16.06
N PRO A 65 -50.56 10.33 -14.78
CA PRO A 65 -50.56 11.61 -14.08
C PRO A 65 -49.22 12.35 -14.24
N PRO A 66 -49.21 13.70 -14.17
CA PRO A 66 -48.07 14.52 -14.57
C PRO A 66 -47.00 14.69 -13.48
N LEU A 67 -45.75 14.81 -13.92
CA LEU A 67 -44.59 15.22 -13.13
C LEU A 67 -44.70 16.70 -12.71
N PRO A 68 -44.36 17.08 -11.47
CA PRO A 68 -44.16 18.48 -11.14
C PRO A 68 -42.79 18.96 -11.63
N ARG A 69 -42.81 19.90 -12.60
CA ARG A 69 -41.67 20.73 -12.97
C ARG A 69 -41.25 21.58 -11.77
N ILE A 70 -40.01 21.44 -11.33
CA ILE A 70 -39.35 22.44 -10.47
C ILE A 70 -38.69 23.46 -11.40
N ASN A 71 -39.29 24.64 -11.49
CA ASN A 71 -38.67 25.80 -12.12
C ASN A 71 -37.61 26.38 -11.17
N SER A 72 -36.46 26.71 -11.75
CA SER A 72 -35.39 27.50 -11.17
C SER A 72 -35.86 28.95 -10.94
N ALA A 73 -35.71 29.44 -9.72
CA ALA A 73 -35.72 30.86 -9.40
C ALA A 73 -34.88 31.14 -8.15
N THR A 74 -33.73 31.75 -8.37
CA THR A 74 -32.84 32.39 -7.40
C THR A 74 -33.60 33.44 -6.55
N PRO A 75 -33.20 33.63 -5.28
CA PRO A 75 -33.14 35.01 -4.78
C PRO A 75 -31.88 35.32 -3.95
N LEU A 76 -31.08 36.22 -4.53
CA LEU A 76 -30.62 37.50 -3.97
C LEU A 76 -30.13 37.59 -2.51
N ILE A 77 -28.81 37.83 -2.42
CA ILE A 77 -28.03 38.43 -1.33
C ILE A 77 -28.48 39.89 -1.08
N PRO A 78 -28.57 40.37 0.17
CA PRO A 78 -28.44 41.79 0.48
C PRO A 78 -27.01 42.12 0.95
N ARG A 79 -26.31 42.93 0.15
CA ARG A 79 -25.18 43.76 0.57
C ARG A 79 -25.73 44.95 1.36
N SER A 80 -25.15 45.25 2.52
CA SER A 80 -25.13 46.62 3.05
C SER A 80 -23.68 47.07 3.23
N SER A 81 -23.42 48.27 2.74
CA SER A 81 -22.12 48.91 2.65
C SER A 81 -22.07 50.11 3.58
N GLY A 82 -20.91 50.32 4.22
CA GLY A 82 -20.41 51.64 4.61
C GLY A 82 -20.19 51.82 6.11
N LEU A 83 -18.94 51.92 6.57
CA LEU A 83 -18.20 53.18 6.57
C LEU A 83 -16.70 52.94 6.85
N ARG A 84 -15.87 53.82 6.29
CA ARG A 84 -14.40 53.80 6.25
C ARG A 84 -13.75 54.35 7.52
N ARG A 85 -12.49 53.92 7.72
CA ARG A 85 -11.27 54.67 8.18
C ARG A 85 -11.45 55.57 9.41
N ASP A 86 -10.70 55.41 10.48
CA ASP A 86 -9.26 55.67 10.62
C ASP A 86 -8.93 55.39 12.10
N LEU A 87 -7.73 54.93 12.44
CA LEU A 87 -6.84 55.62 13.38
C LEU A 87 -5.58 54.81 13.65
N ARG A 88 -4.49 55.57 13.64
CA ARG A 88 -3.10 55.18 13.75
C ARG A 88 -2.72 54.91 15.22
N ARG A 89 -1.64 54.13 15.38
CA ARG A 89 -0.49 54.30 16.30
C ARG A 89 -0.69 55.12 17.58
N GLY A 90 -0.31 54.51 18.71
CA GLY A 90 0.11 55.20 19.95
C GLY A 90 0.02 54.25 21.13
N HIS A 91 1.10 53.53 21.45
CA HIS A 91 2.05 53.85 22.54
C HIS A 91 1.45 53.91 23.96
N TRP A 92 1.87 52.91 24.72
CA TRP A 92 2.07 52.82 26.16
C TRP A 92 2.16 54.16 26.92
N HIS A 93 1.40 54.30 28.01
CA HIS A 93 1.88 54.83 29.29
C HIS A 93 0.97 54.39 30.46
N PHE A 94 1.60 53.81 31.47
CA PHE A 94 1.07 53.62 32.83
C PHE A 94 0.90 54.95 33.54
N PRO A 95 -0.04 55.03 34.51
CA PRO A 95 0.26 55.75 35.74
C PRO A 95 0.01 54.87 36.98
N TRP A 96 1.03 54.82 37.84
CA TRP A 96 0.96 54.40 39.23
C TRP A 96 0.59 55.58 40.13
N HIS A 97 0.15 55.24 41.35
CA HIS A 97 -0.29 56.07 42.50
C HIS A 97 -1.80 56.34 42.50
N GLY A 98 -2.62 55.83 43.42
CA GLY A 98 -2.37 55.31 44.76
C GLY A 98 -3.06 56.21 45.78
N HIS A 99 -4.25 55.85 46.24
CA HIS A 99 -4.67 56.14 47.62
C HIS A 99 -5.86 55.28 48.06
N ARG A 100 -5.81 54.94 49.34
CA ARG A 100 -6.62 53.99 50.11
C ARG A 100 -8.11 54.39 50.16
N ASN A 101 -8.99 53.38 50.13
CA ASN A 101 -9.99 53.19 51.20
C ASN A 101 -10.66 51.81 51.10
N CYS A 102 -10.47 51.00 52.14
CA CYS A 102 -11.22 49.76 52.36
C CYS A 102 -12.64 50.08 52.86
N ARG A 103 -13.66 49.47 52.25
CA ARG A 103 -14.93 49.12 52.94
C ARG A 103 -15.56 47.86 52.33
N LYS A 104 -15.48 46.78 53.11
CA LYS A 104 -16.37 45.60 53.25
C LYS A 104 -17.34 45.25 52.09
N HIS A 105 -17.20 44.05 51.49
CA HIS A 105 -18.06 42.86 51.71
C HIS A 105 -17.82 41.76 50.65
N ARG A 106 -17.59 40.52 51.15
CA ARG A 106 -17.89 39.19 50.58
C ARG A 106 -17.88 38.97 49.04
N SER A 107 -16.92 38.17 48.57
CA SER A 107 -17.20 36.90 47.87
C SER A 107 -15.92 36.06 47.67
N CYS A 108 -15.84 34.94 48.39
CA CYS A 108 -14.94 33.84 48.04
C CYS A 108 -15.56 33.11 46.84
N GLY A 109 -14.79 32.90 45.77
CA GLY A 109 -15.29 32.14 44.61
C GLY A 109 -14.40 32.09 43.36
N ALA A 110 -13.11 32.43 43.43
CA ALA A 110 -12.23 32.45 42.25
C ALA A 110 -10.91 31.69 42.42
N SER A 111 -10.69 31.00 43.54
CA SER A 111 -9.43 30.27 43.83
C SER A 111 -9.48 28.78 43.48
N GLY A 112 -10.63 28.22 43.08
CA GLY A 112 -10.78 26.80 42.74
C GLY A 112 -10.42 26.45 41.29
N LEU A 113 -10.93 27.21 40.31
CA LEU A 113 -10.71 26.92 38.89
C LEU A 113 -9.29 27.19 38.42
N THR A 114 -8.65 28.24 38.95
CA THR A 114 -7.26 28.59 38.62
C THR A 114 -6.27 27.58 39.18
N GLY A 115 -6.52 27.05 40.38
CA GLY A 115 -5.73 25.98 40.98
C GLY A 115 -5.79 24.68 40.17
N SER A 116 -6.99 24.27 39.73
CA SER A 116 -7.17 23.05 38.94
C SER A 116 -6.50 23.14 37.56
N ILE A 117 -6.56 24.29 36.87
CA ILE A 117 -5.89 24.48 35.58
C ILE A 117 -4.37 24.45 35.73
N VAL A 118 -3.82 25.08 36.77
CA VAL A 118 -2.38 25.08 37.06
C VAL A 118 -1.89 23.67 37.43
N ILE A 119 -2.66 22.91 38.20
CA ILE A 119 -2.32 21.51 38.53
C ILE A 119 -2.36 20.63 37.27
N MET A 120 -3.39 20.75 36.43
CA MET A 120 -3.49 19.98 35.19
C MET A 120 -2.37 20.34 34.21
N THR A 121 -2.04 21.63 34.08
CA THR A 121 -0.97 22.10 33.20
C THR A 121 0.40 21.68 33.75
N GLY A 122 0.58 21.68 35.07
CA GLY A 122 1.76 21.18 35.76
C GLY A 122 1.95 19.66 35.62
N MET A 123 0.86 18.89 35.67
CA MET A 123 0.88 17.44 35.41
C MET A 123 1.23 17.14 33.97
N VAL A 124 0.65 17.86 33.00
CA VAL A 124 0.97 17.71 31.57
C VAL A 124 2.43 18.09 31.31
N LEU A 125 2.90 19.23 31.82
CA LEU A 125 4.30 19.65 31.70
C LEU A 125 5.25 18.65 32.38
N GLY A 126 4.89 18.13 33.56
CA GLY A 126 5.65 17.12 34.27
C GLY A 126 5.71 15.79 33.53
N LEU A 127 4.63 15.39 32.86
CA LEU A 127 4.57 14.19 32.03
C LEU A 127 5.40 14.37 30.75
N VAL A 128 5.31 15.53 30.10
CA VAL A 128 6.15 15.89 28.95
C VAL A 128 7.63 15.94 29.32
N LEU A 129 7.99 16.58 30.44
CA LEU A 129 9.36 16.61 30.96
C LEU A 129 9.85 15.23 31.37
N GLY A 130 8.99 14.41 31.99
CA GLY A 130 9.30 13.04 32.37
C GLY A 130 9.57 12.16 31.15
N VAL A 131 8.72 12.24 30.12
CA VAL A 131 8.93 11.56 28.85
C VAL A 131 10.20 12.07 28.16
N MET A 132 10.42 13.39 28.11
CA MET A 132 11.63 13.98 27.53
C MET A 132 12.90 13.51 28.25
N LEU A 133 12.94 13.54 29.58
CA LEU A 133 14.09 13.09 30.38
C LEU A 133 14.29 11.58 30.29
N TRP A 134 13.21 10.80 30.19
CA TRP A 134 13.28 9.36 29.99
C TRP A 134 13.80 9.01 28.59
N VAL A 135 13.32 9.70 27.55
CA VAL A 135 13.85 9.60 26.18
C VAL A 135 15.33 10.01 26.16
N TYR A 136 15.71 11.12 26.80
CA TYR A 136 17.11 11.58 26.85
C TYR A 136 18.03 10.63 27.64
N GLY A 137 17.54 10.11 28.77
CA GLY A 137 18.24 9.11 29.58
C GLY A 137 18.35 7.74 28.89
N TRP A 138 17.44 7.44 27.96
CA TRP A 138 17.52 6.30 27.06
C TRP A 138 18.50 6.55 25.90
N MET A 139 18.52 7.76 25.32
CA MET A 139 19.49 8.16 24.30
C MET A 139 20.94 7.96 24.77
N GLY A 140 21.24 8.33 26.03
CA GLY A 140 22.56 8.10 26.63
C GLY A 140 22.90 6.63 26.91
N ARG A 141 21.92 5.71 26.85
CA ARG A 141 22.13 4.27 26.98
C ARG A 141 22.43 3.61 25.64
N GLU A 142 21.81 4.05 24.54
CA GLU A 142 22.18 3.56 23.20
C GLU A 142 23.56 4.06 22.74
N GLU A 143 23.99 5.28 23.13
CA GLU A 143 25.39 5.69 22.93
C GLU A 143 26.41 4.81 23.69
N ARG A 144 25.96 4.05 24.71
CA ARG A 144 26.80 3.06 25.42
C ARG A 144 26.61 1.62 24.94
N LEU A 145 25.43 1.29 24.39
CA LEU A 145 25.15 -0.01 23.78
C LEU A 145 25.63 -0.09 22.32
N SER A 146 25.98 1.04 21.70
CA SER A 146 26.77 1.12 20.47
C SER A 146 28.27 0.83 20.69
N VAL A 147 28.69 0.46 21.92
CA VAL A 147 29.94 -0.27 22.13
C VAL A 147 29.73 -1.73 21.71
N LEU A 148 29.50 -1.90 20.41
CA LEU A 148 29.97 -3.09 19.69
C LEU A 148 31.46 -3.26 20.04
N PRO A 149 31.99 -4.49 20.20
CA PRO A 149 33.44 -4.66 20.27
C PRO A 149 34.04 -3.96 19.04
N PRO A 150 35.21 -3.29 19.19
CA PRO A 150 35.73 -2.42 18.15
C PRO A 150 35.76 -3.22 16.85
N LEU A 151 34.93 -2.81 15.90
CA LEU A 151 35.00 -3.28 14.52
C LEU A 151 36.46 -3.15 14.14
N GLY A 152 37.11 -4.29 13.87
CA GLY A 152 38.55 -4.39 13.72
C GLY A 152 39.08 -3.25 12.84
N LYS A 153 40.17 -2.63 13.29
CA LYS A 153 40.89 -1.54 12.60
C LYS A 153 41.38 -1.88 11.19
N ASP A 154 41.02 -3.04 10.65
CA ASP A 154 41.38 -3.53 9.32
C ASP A 154 40.27 -3.36 8.26
N ILE A 155 39.13 -2.73 8.61
CA ILE A 155 38.08 -2.36 7.63
C ILE A 155 38.13 -0.87 7.25
N ALA A 156 39.00 -0.07 7.88
CA ALA A 156 39.20 1.34 7.53
C ALA A 156 40.06 1.56 6.25
N SER A 157 40.49 0.49 5.58
CA SER A 157 41.27 0.56 4.33
C SER A 157 40.54 0.00 3.10
N LYS A 158 39.26 -0.36 3.22
CA LYS A 158 38.43 -0.72 2.07
C LYS A 158 37.39 0.38 1.84
N PRO A 159 37.34 0.99 0.65
CA PRO A 159 36.29 1.94 0.32
C PRO A 159 34.92 1.26 0.51
N PRO A 160 33.87 2.02 0.86
CA PRO A 160 32.52 1.47 0.98
C PRO A 160 32.18 0.74 -0.31
N LEU A 161 31.67 -0.49 -0.18
CA LEU A 161 31.30 -1.34 -1.28
C LEU A 161 29.98 -0.87 -1.90
N TYR A 162 29.85 0.42 -2.24
CA TYR A 162 28.83 0.92 -3.17
C TYR A 162 29.07 2.38 -3.54
N GLN A 163 30.16 2.61 -4.27
CA GLN A 163 30.22 3.70 -5.23
C GLN A 163 30.39 3.08 -6.62
N GLN A 164 29.59 2.04 -6.89
CA GLN A 164 29.44 1.57 -8.24
C GLN A 164 28.67 2.66 -8.95
N LYS A 165 29.38 3.38 -9.81
CA LYS A 165 28.83 4.35 -10.74
C LYS A 165 27.80 3.58 -11.58
N PHE A 166 26.53 3.60 -11.18
CA PHE A 166 25.45 2.99 -11.95
C PHE A 166 25.31 3.81 -13.21
N ASP A 167 25.89 3.29 -14.29
CA ASP A 167 25.78 3.90 -15.60
C ASP A 167 24.37 3.63 -16.11
N LEU A 168 23.55 4.67 -16.24
CA LEU A 168 22.18 4.59 -16.77
C LEU A 168 22.15 3.84 -18.13
N MET A 169 23.23 3.96 -18.91
CA MET A 169 23.41 3.22 -20.16
C MET A 169 23.42 1.70 -19.93
N SER A 170 24.05 1.21 -18.85
CA SER A 170 24.04 -0.23 -18.55
C SER A 170 22.65 -0.78 -18.23
N PHE A 171 21.74 0.05 -17.72
CA PHE A 171 20.36 -0.34 -17.41
C PHE A 171 19.47 -0.31 -18.67
N ILE A 172 19.67 0.70 -19.52
CA ILE A 172 18.97 0.84 -20.81
C ILE A 172 19.43 -0.25 -21.81
N ASP A 173 20.70 -0.62 -21.79
CA ASP A 173 21.28 -1.66 -22.65
C ASP A 173 21.04 -3.09 -22.09
N GLY A 174 20.18 -3.24 -21.08
CA GLY A 174 19.82 -4.53 -20.48
C GLY A 174 20.96 -5.19 -19.68
N ASN A 175 22.06 -4.51 -19.38
CA ASN A 175 23.22 -5.06 -18.67
C ASN A 175 23.10 -5.01 -17.13
N PHE A 176 21.90 -4.73 -16.61
CA PHE A 176 21.58 -4.89 -15.19
C PHE A 176 21.55 -6.37 -14.81
N SER A 177 22.15 -6.71 -13.68
CA SER A 177 22.19 -8.06 -13.12
C SER A 177 21.88 -7.99 -11.63
N THR A 178 21.04 -8.91 -11.18
CA THR A 178 20.60 -9.06 -9.78
C THR A 178 21.21 -10.30 -9.12
N LYS A 179 22.18 -10.94 -9.78
CA LYS A 179 22.92 -12.07 -9.25
C LYS A 179 23.54 -11.74 -7.89
N GLY A 180 23.33 -12.60 -6.91
CA GLY A 180 23.73 -12.41 -5.52
C GLY A 180 22.81 -11.50 -4.70
N ILE A 181 21.72 -10.98 -5.29
CA ILE A 181 20.75 -10.13 -4.61
C ILE A 181 19.48 -10.93 -4.32
N LYS A 182 19.18 -11.11 -3.04
CA LYS A 182 17.97 -11.78 -2.57
C LYS A 182 16.83 -10.77 -2.44
N LYS A 183 15.65 -11.14 -2.95
CA LYS A 183 14.42 -10.33 -2.77
C LYS A 183 14.06 -10.20 -1.29
N MET A 184 13.70 -9.00 -0.87
CA MET A 184 13.21 -8.69 0.48
C MET A 184 11.75 -8.23 0.47
N TRP A 185 11.09 -8.50 1.58
CA TRP A 185 9.69 -8.15 1.86
C TRP A 185 9.59 -6.70 2.36
N ALA A 186 10.04 -5.78 1.51
CA ALA A 186 10.04 -4.35 1.77
C ALA A 186 9.54 -3.58 0.55
N CYS A 187 8.94 -2.42 0.82
CA CYS A 187 8.43 -1.49 -0.18
C CYS A 187 9.32 -0.25 -0.23
N SER A 188 9.87 0.01 -1.43
CA SER A 188 10.44 1.32 -1.76
C SER A 188 9.28 2.27 -2.02
N HIS A 189 9.06 3.21 -1.11
CA HIS A 189 7.95 4.14 -1.15
C HIS A 189 8.40 5.49 -1.70
N ASN A 190 7.52 6.16 -2.44
CA ASN A 190 7.84 7.34 -3.23
C ASN A 190 9.15 7.13 -4.01
N ASP A 191 9.30 5.97 -4.66
CA ASP A 191 10.58 5.53 -5.19
C ASP A 191 11.12 6.54 -6.22
N GLU A 192 10.25 7.26 -6.92
CA GLU A 192 10.67 8.27 -7.90
C GLU A 192 11.46 9.45 -7.30
N MET A 193 11.35 9.63 -5.98
CA MET A 193 12.15 10.60 -5.21
C MET A 193 13.62 10.16 -5.04
N GLN A 194 13.95 8.89 -5.30
CA GLN A 194 15.34 8.39 -5.30
C GLN A 194 16.15 8.89 -6.53
N GLY A 195 15.49 9.55 -7.49
CA GLY A 195 16.12 10.18 -8.64
C GLY A 195 16.00 9.37 -9.93
N GLN A 196 16.86 9.64 -10.90
CA GLN A 196 16.75 9.06 -12.25
C GLN A 196 16.94 7.53 -12.29
N ASN A 197 17.63 6.99 -11.28
CA ASN A 197 18.02 5.60 -11.18
C ASN A 197 17.18 4.84 -10.12
N ALA A 198 16.02 5.40 -9.75
CA ALA A 198 15.17 4.93 -8.67
C ALA A 198 14.92 3.41 -8.68
N LEU A 199 14.35 2.88 -9.78
CA LEU A 199 14.12 1.46 -9.95
C LEU A 199 15.41 0.62 -9.76
N SER A 200 16.51 1.04 -10.37
CA SER A 200 17.77 0.29 -10.29
C SER A 200 18.34 0.23 -8.87
N LEU A 201 18.18 1.32 -8.09
CA LEU A 201 18.57 1.37 -6.69
C LEU A 201 17.68 0.43 -5.85
N ALA A 202 16.37 0.47 -6.04
CA ALA A 202 15.46 -0.42 -5.33
C ALA A 202 15.78 -1.91 -5.61
N LEU A 203 15.92 -2.27 -6.88
CA LEU A 203 16.23 -3.64 -7.29
C LEU A 203 17.61 -4.10 -6.81
N SER A 204 18.63 -3.22 -6.84
CA SER A 204 19.97 -3.60 -6.39
C SER A 204 20.07 -3.82 -4.88
N LEU A 205 19.14 -3.24 -4.12
CA LEU A 205 19.00 -3.45 -2.68
C LEU A 205 18.06 -4.62 -2.34
N GLY A 206 17.41 -5.23 -3.34
CA GLY A 206 16.54 -6.38 -3.18
C GLY A 206 15.06 -6.06 -2.96
N TYR A 207 14.61 -4.82 -3.12
CA TYR A 207 13.19 -4.48 -2.91
C TYR A 207 12.25 -5.31 -3.80
N GLY A 208 11.35 -6.06 -3.18
CA GLY A 208 10.31 -6.82 -3.89
C GLY A 208 9.05 -6.00 -4.21
N TRP A 209 8.86 -4.87 -3.51
CA TRP A 209 7.74 -3.96 -3.70
C TRP A 209 8.28 -2.56 -3.97
N ILE A 210 7.71 -1.90 -4.97
CA ILE A 210 8.11 -0.55 -5.39
C ILE A 210 6.82 0.23 -5.60
N GLU A 211 6.71 1.39 -4.99
CA GLU A 211 5.58 2.29 -5.10
C GLU A 211 6.04 3.60 -5.77
N VAL A 212 5.23 4.07 -6.72
CA VAL A 212 5.48 5.30 -7.47
C VAL A 212 4.24 6.18 -7.53
N ASP A 213 4.42 7.42 -7.13
CA ASP A 213 3.42 8.47 -7.24
C ASP A 213 3.26 8.90 -8.70
N THR A 214 2.04 8.79 -9.24
CA THR A 214 1.77 8.99 -10.66
C THR A 214 0.65 9.99 -10.92
N HIS A 215 0.97 11.01 -11.71
CA HIS A 215 0.05 12.03 -12.20
C HIS A 215 -0.21 11.86 -13.69
N LEU A 216 -1.49 11.91 -14.10
CA LEU A 216 -1.86 12.10 -15.50
C LEU A 216 -1.69 13.58 -15.87
N ALA A 217 -0.84 13.86 -16.86
CA ALA A 217 -0.53 15.20 -17.34
C ALA A 217 -0.84 15.37 -18.83
N ALA A 218 -1.53 16.47 -19.16
CA ALA A 218 -1.83 16.90 -20.52
C ALA A 218 -0.72 17.82 -21.05
N THR A 219 -0.08 17.44 -22.15
CA THR A 219 0.85 18.32 -22.89
C THR A 219 0.22 18.74 -24.21
N PRO A 220 -0.09 20.04 -24.42
CA PRO A 220 -0.58 20.53 -25.69
C PRO A 220 0.44 20.35 -26.81
N SER A 221 -0.01 20.00 -28.02
CA SER A 221 0.86 19.95 -29.19
C SER A 221 1.32 21.34 -29.58
N LYS A 222 2.61 21.48 -29.91
CA LYS A 222 3.21 22.76 -30.34
C LYS A 222 2.62 23.32 -31.63
N HIS A 223 2.00 22.47 -32.45
CA HIS A 223 1.48 22.86 -33.77
C HIS A 223 -0.05 22.86 -33.85
N HIS A 224 -0.74 22.20 -32.92
CA HIS A 224 -2.20 22.13 -32.86
C HIS A 224 -2.65 22.13 -31.40
N SER A 225 -3.05 23.29 -30.87
CA SER A 225 -3.46 23.45 -29.46
C SER A 225 -4.58 22.52 -29.02
N ASP A 226 -5.37 22.02 -29.99
CA ASP A 226 -6.51 21.14 -29.75
C ASP A 226 -6.09 19.67 -29.59
N ASN A 227 -4.85 19.33 -29.95
CA ASN A 227 -4.29 17.99 -29.77
C ASN A 227 -3.46 17.95 -28.48
N VAL A 228 -3.89 17.12 -27.53
CA VAL A 228 -3.20 16.90 -26.27
C VAL A 228 -2.54 15.52 -26.27
N THR A 229 -1.28 15.47 -25.85
CA THR A 229 -0.60 14.21 -25.52
C THR A 229 -0.67 14.00 -24.01
N TRP A 230 -1.28 12.89 -23.61
CA TRP A 230 -1.39 12.49 -22.20
C TRP A 230 -0.19 11.65 -21.79
N THR A 231 0.43 11.99 -20.66
CA THR A 231 1.61 11.29 -20.12
C THR A 231 1.39 11.00 -18.65
N LEU A 232 1.79 9.80 -18.22
CA LEU A 232 1.83 9.41 -16.80
C LEU A 232 3.18 9.87 -16.23
N LEU A 233 3.21 11.04 -15.60
CA LEU A 233 4.40 11.61 -14.95
C LEU A 233 4.54 11.07 -13.53
N ALA A 234 5.78 10.88 -13.08
CA ALA A 234 6.09 10.41 -11.75
C ALA A 234 6.46 11.60 -10.83
N GLY A 235 5.88 11.66 -9.64
CA GLY A 235 6.22 12.63 -8.60
C GLY A 235 5.16 12.72 -7.49
N HIS A 236 5.62 12.96 -6.26
CA HIS A 236 4.78 13.03 -5.07
C HIS A 236 3.79 14.19 -5.08
N ASP A 237 4.30 15.40 -5.35
CA ASP A 237 3.52 16.62 -5.51
C ASP A 237 3.62 17.17 -6.94
N LEU A 238 2.66 18.00 -7.34
CA LEU A 238 2.65 18.67 -8.66
C LEU A 238 3.94 19.48 -8.93
N ALA A 239 4.61 19.95 -7.87
CA ALA A 239 5.86 20.71 -7.97
C ALA A 239 7.08 19.83 -8.31
N ASP A 240 6.99 18.52 -8.09
CA ASP A 240 8.06 17.55 -8.35
C ASP A 240 8.04 17.04 -9.79
N LEU A 241 6.96 17.32 -10.53
CA LEU A 241 6.75 16.81 -11.89
C LEU A 241 7.80 17.36 -12.86
N ASP A 242 8.53 16.44 -13.46
CA ASP A 242 9.47 16.71 -14.55
C ASP A 242 8.99 15.95 -15.79
N PRO A 243 8.79 16.61 -16.95
CA PRO A 243 8.41 15.94 -18.20
C PRO A 243 9.35 14.80 -18.63
N ARG A 244 10.58 14.76 -18.10
CA ARG A 244 11.57 13.69 -18.34
C ARG A 244 11.41 12.50 -17.40
N LYS A 245 10.64 12.64 -16.33
CA LYS A 245 10.37 11.61 -15.31
C LYS A 245 8.94 11.12 -15.45
N SER A 246 8.75 10.14 -16.32
CA SER A 246 7.47 9.44 -16.49
C SER A 246 7.50 8.05 -15.85
N LEU A 247 6.33 7.52 -15.51
CA LEU A 247 6.16 6.11 -15.12
C LEU A 247 6.81 5.19 -16.16
N LYS A 248 6.66 5.52 -17.45
CA LYS A 248 7.25 4.77 -18.55
C LYS A 248 8.78 4.76 -18.49
N THR A 249 9.40 5.92 -18.38
CA THR A 249 10.86 6.07 -18.46
C THR A 249 11.59 5.61 -17.20
N LEU A 250 10.99 5.77 -16.02
CA LEU A 250 11.62 5.39 -14.76
C LEU A 250 11.39 3.92 -14.42
N TYR A 251 10.24 3.35 -14.80
CA TYR A 251 9.82 2.02 -14.35
C TYR A 251 9.50 1.05 -15.48
N LEU A 252 8.57 1.38 -16.37
CA LEU A 252 8.03 0.39 -17.31
C LEU A 252 9.04 -0.02 -18.39
N ASP A 253 9.70 0.93 -19.06
CA ASP A 253 10.70 0.61 -20.07
C ASP A 253 11.86 -0.23 -19.52
N PRO A 254 12.50 0.16 -18.40
CA PRO A 254 13.56 -0.67 -17.84
C PRO A 254 13.10 -2.03 -17.32
N LEU A 255 11.93 -2.12 -16.67
CA LEU A 255 11.39 -3.43 -16.25
C LEU A 255 11.14 -4.33 -17.44
N LEU A 256 10.56 -3.79 -18.52
CA LEU A 256 10.33 -4.55 -19.73
C LEU A 256 11.64 -5.04 -20.34
N ALA A 257 12.68 -4.20 -20.38
CA ALA A 257 13.99 -4.58 -20.89
C ALA A 257 14.64 -5.71 -20.06
N ILE A 258 14.55 -5.64 -18.72
CA ILE A 258 15.04 -6.71 -17.83
C ILE A 258 14.28 -8.01 -18.09
N LEU A 259 12.95 -7.97 -18.13
CA LEU A 259 12.13 -9.17 -18.33
C LEU A 259 12.30 -9.75 -19.73
N ASP A 260 12.41 -8.91 -20.76
CA ASP A 260 12.70 -9.33 -22.13
C ASP A 260 14.01 -10.11 -22.18
N LYS A 261 15.09 -9.55 -21.63
CA LYS A 261 16.40 -10.21 -21.56
C LYS A 261 16.34 -11.54 -20.80
N ASN A 262 15.71 -11.54 -19.62
CA ASN A 262 15.64 -12.73 -18.78
C ASN A 262 14.79 -13.85 -19.40
N ASN A 263 13.93 -13.52 -20.36
CA ASN A 263 13.02 -14.46 -21.04
C ASN A 263 13.32 -14.55 -22.55
N GLU A 264 14.53 -14.20 -23.00
CA GLU A 264 14.95 -14.37 -24.39
C GLU A 264 14.85 -15.84 -24.81
N GLY A 265 14.20 -16.09 -25.95
CA GLY A 265 14.02 -17.45 -26.49
C GLY A 265 12.91 -18.27 -25.84
N ARG A 266 12.15 -17.71 -24.88
CA ARG A 266 10.98 -18.37 -24.29
C ARG A 266 9.84 -18.46 -25.32
N ASP A 267 9.38 -19.68 -25.58
CA ASP A 267 8.22 -19.91 -26.44
C ASP A 267 6.93 -19.55 -25.67
N LYS A 268 6.07 -18.73 -26.30
CA LYS A 268 4.80 -18.28 -25.69
C LYS A 268 3.77 -19.41 -25.52
N ASP A 269 3.95 -20.52 -26.24
CA ASP A 269 2.97 -21.60 -26.41
C ASP A 269 3.32 -22.88 -25.62
N GLY A 270 4.45 -22.89 -24.92
CA GLY A 270 4.92 -24.01 -24.10
C GLY A 270 4.74 -23.76 -22.61
N GLU A 271 4.68 -24.83 -21.82
CA GLU A 271 4.65 -24.87 -20.35
C GLU A 271 5.91 -24.27 -19.68
N GLU A 272 6.65 -23.38 -20.35
CA GLU A 272 7.87 -22.77 -19.85
C GLU A 272 7.54 -21.65 -18.86
N GLU A 273 8.00 -21.83 -17.63
CA GLU A 273 7.90 -20.85 -16.54
C GLU A 273 8.70 -19.57 -16.87
N TRP A 274 8.14 -18.40 -16.53
CA TRP A 274 8.79 -17.10 -16.74
C TRP A 274 9.99 -16.89 -15.81
N ASN A 275 10.98 -16.09 -16.22
CA ASN A 275 12.05 -15.59 -15.36
C ASN A 275 11.72 -14.16 -14.88
N GLY A 276 11.74 -13.97 -13.57
CA GLY A 276 11.55 -12.70 -12.89
C GLY A 276 12.80 -11.82 -12.92
N VAL A 277 12.79 -10.78 -12.09
CA VAL A 277 13.86 -9.77 -12.03
C VAL A 277 15.08 -10.26 -11.25
N TYR A 278 14.88 -11.08 -10.21
CA TYR A 278 15.95 -11.60 -9.35
C TYR A 278 16.51 -12.90 -9.93
N GLU A 279 17.77 -12.88 -10.39
CA GLU A 279 18.39 -13.98 -11.15
C GLU A 279 18.59 -15.25 -10.32
N ASP A 280 18.86 -15.13 -9.02
CA ASP A 280 19.05 -16.27 -8.13
C ASP A 280 17.71 -16.92 -7.69
N ASP A 281 16.61 -16.16 -7.76
CA ASP A 281 15.25 -16.60 -7.45
C ASP A 281 14.29 -16.24 -8.62
N PRO A 282 14.47 -16.85 -9.80
CA PRO A 282 13.82 -16.40 -11.04
C PRO A 282 12.30 -16.64 -11.09
N ARG A 283 11.72 -17.28 -10.07
CA ARG A 283 10.27 -17.50 -9.94
C ARG A 283 9.60 -16.55 -8.96
N GLU A 284 10.35 -15.60 -8.41
CA GLU A 284 9.81 -14.58 -7.52
C GLU A 284 9.29 -13.39 -8.33
N GLU A 285 8.04 -13.02 -8.09
CA GLU A 285 7.47 -11.79 -8.64
C GLU A 285 8.02 -10.56 -7.92
N ILE A 286 7.98 -9.42 -8.62
CA ILE A 286 8.01 -8.10 -7.97
C ILE A 286 6.65 -7.44 -8.11
N VAL A 287 6.36 -6.50 -7.21
CA VAL A 287 5.13 -5.72 -7.22
C VAL A 287 5.43 -4.26 -7.48
N LEU A 288 4.84 -3.72 -8.54
CA LEU A 288 4.82 -2.28 -8.83
C LEU A 288 3.47 -1.71 -8.40
N MET A 289 3.50 -0.88 -7.36
CA MET A 289 2.35 -0.14 -6.85
C MET A 289 2.32 1.24 -7.51
N ILE A 290 1.17 1.63 -8.05
CA ILE A 290 1.00 2.91 -8.76
C ILE A 290 0.01 3.74 -7.95
N ASP A 291 0.50 4.77 -7.25
CA ASP A 291 -0.36 5.72 -6.54
C ASP A 291 -0.91 6.74 -7.52
N MET A 292 -2.18 6.59 -7.88
CA MET A 292 -2.86 7.52 -8.78
C MET A 292 -3.19 8.81 -8.03
N LYS A 293 -2.42 9.87 -8.29
CA LYS A 293 -2.63 11.19 -7.69
C LYS A 293 -3.66 12.03 -8.45
N SER A 294 -3.80 11.81 -9.76
CA SER A 294 -4.83 12.44 -10.58
C SER A 294 -6.19 11.72 -10.45
N ASP A 295 -7.20 12.16 -11.19
CA ASP A 295 -8.47 11.44 -11.28
C ASP A 295 -8.26 10.01 -11.77
N GLY A 296 -8.77 9.03 -11.00
CA GLY A 296 -8.54 7.62 -11.28
C GLY A 296 -9.21 7.14 -12.55
N ASP A 297 -10.42 7.58 -12.83
CA ASP A 297 -11.19 7.16 -14.01
C ASP A 297 -10.57 7.72 -15.30
N GLU A 298 -10.07 8.96 -15.26
CA GLU A 298 -9.32 9.56 -16.36
C GLU A 298 -7.96 8.88 -16.56
N THR A 299 -7.25 8.55 -15.47
CA THR A 299 -5.93 7.91 -15.50
C THR A 299 -5.98 6.46 -16.00
N TRP A 300 -7.03 5.73 -15.66
CA TRP A 300 -7.17 4.30 -15.91
C TRP A 300 -6.88 3.83 -17.35
N PRO A 301 -7.52 4.37 -18.40
CA PRO A 301 -7.24 3.93 -19.78
C PRO A 301 -5.80 4.20 -20.22
N HIS A 302 -5.17 5.25 -19.71
CA HIS A 302 -3.76 5.56 -20.00
C HIS A 302 -2.81 4.56 -19.33
N LEU A 303 -3.12 4.14 -18.10
CA LEU A 303 -2.36 3.10 -17.42
C LEU A 303 -2.50 1.74 -18.11
N GLN A 304 -3.73 1.34 -18.47
CA GLN A 304 -3.97 0.09 -19.20
C GLN A 304 -3.15 0.05 -20.50
N LYS A 305 -3.14 1.15 -21.26
CA LYS A 305 -2.34 1.27 -22.48
C LYS A 305 -0.84 1.17 -22.21
N ALA A 306 -0.35 1.77 -21.13
CA ALA A 306 1.07 1.71 -20.77
C ALA A 306 1.52 0.29 -20.40
N LEU A 307 0.61 -0.55 -19.89
CA LEU A 307 0.88 -1.94 -19.47
C LEU A 307 0.68 -2.99 -20.57
N GLU A 308 0.10 -2.62 -21.70
CA GLU A 308 -0.16 -3.52 -22.84
C GLU A 308 1.07 -4.34 -23.28
N PRO A 309 2.31 -3.78 -23.35
CA PRO A 309 3.48 -4.56 -23.73
C PRO A 309 3.78 -5.74 -22.79
N PHE A 310 3.56 -5.57 -21.49
CA PHE A 310 3.74 -6.64 -20.50
C PHE A 310 2.64 -7.70 -20.61
N LEU A 311 1.39 -7.25 -20.81
CA LEU A 311 0.25 -8.15 -20.98
C LEU A 311 0.42 -9.03 -22.22
N ALA A 312 0.82 -8.44 -23.36
CA ALA A 312 1.03 -9.14 -24.63
C ALA A 312 2.20 -10.15 -24.60
N LYS A 313 3.10 -10.02 -23.62
CA LYS A 313 4.22 -10.94 -23.37
C LYS A 313 3.94 -11.94 -22.24
N GLY A 314 2.80 -11.84 -21.57
CA GLY A 314 2.45 -12.71 -20.44
C GLY A 314 3.32 -12.46 -19.20
N TYR A 315 3.80 -11.23 -19.02
CA TYR A 315 4.63 -10.85 -17.86
C TYR A 315 3.83 -10.37 -16.67
N LEU A 316 2.54 -10.08 -16.83
CA LEU A 316 1.68 -9.64 -15.74
C LEU A 316 1.06 -10.83 -15.02
N THR A 317 1.00 -10.75 -13.69
CA THR A 317 0.04 -11.56 -12.94
C THR A 317 -1.37 -11.14 -13.33
N THR A 318 -2.20 -12.12 -13.70
CA THR A 318 -3.57 -11.87 -14.14
C THR A 318 -4.57 -12.74 -13.39
N TYR A 319 -5.81 -12.25 -13.28
CA TYR A 319 -6.93 -12.98 -12.72
C TYR A 319 -8.12 -12.92 -13.68
N ASN A 320 -8.53 -14.09 -14.18
CA ASN A 320 -9.72 -14.22 -15.00
C ASN A 320 -10.95 -14.34 -14.09
N THR A 321 -11.83 -13.35 -14.11
CA THR A 321 -12.97 -13.30 -13.19
C THR A 321 -14.05 -14.33 -13.51
N THR A 322 -14.13 -14.79 -14.76
CA THR A 322 -15.10 -15.78 -15.22
C THR A 322 -14.68 -17.18 -14.79
N SER A 323 -13.43 -17.57 -15.05
CA SER A 323 -12.91 -18.88 -14.64
C SER A 323 -12.44 -18.92 -13.18
N ARG A 324 -12.31 -17.74 -12.53
CA ARG A 324 -11.76 -17.56 -11.18
C ARG A 324 -10.34 -18.10 -11.05
N THR A 325 -9.54 -17.91 -12.08
CA THR A 325 -8.18 -18.43 -12.17
C THR A 325 -7.17 -17.30 -12.05
N LEU A 326 -6.23 -17.44 -11.11
CA LEU A 326 -5.05 -16.59 -11.02
C LEU A 326 -3.93 -17.22 -11.85
N SER A 327 -3.30 -16.43 -12.71
CA SER A 327 -2.13 -16.79 -13.52
C SER A 327 -0.97 -15.89 -13.09
N PRO A 328 0.00 -16.42 -12.29
CA PRO A 328 1.14 -15.64 -11.83
C PRO A 328 2.06 -15.21 -12.98
N GLY A 329 2.59 -14.00 -12.89
CA GLY A 329 3.62 -13.45 -13.77
C GLY A 329 4.80 -12.90 -12.95
N PRO A 330 5.93 -12.55 -13.60
CA PRO A 330 7.07 -11.92 -12.94
C PRO A 330 6.77 -10.53 -12.37
N LEU A 331 5.70 -9.88 -12.82
CA LEU A 331 5.30 -8.54 -12.41
C LEU A 331 3.83 -8.50 -12.01
N THR A 332 3.56 -8.11 -10.76
CA THR A 332 2.21 -7.78 -10.28
C THR A 332 2.03 -6.28 -10.23
N ILE A 333 0.94 -5.76 -10.79
CA ILE A 333 0.59 -4.34 -10.72
C ILE A 333 -0.50 -4.13 -9.68
N VAL A 334 -0.29 -3.19 -8.77
CA VAL A 334 -1.30 -2.77 -7.78
C VAL A 334 -1.58 -1.28 -7.96
N GLY A 335 -2.83 -0.90 -8.18
CA GLY A 335 -3.26 0.49 -8.10
C GLY A 335 -3.56 0.88 -6.65
N THR A 336 -3.03 2.03 -6.23
CA THR A 336 -3.36 2.70 -4.95
C THR A 336 -3.78 4.15 -5.20
N GLY A 337 -3.97 4.96 -4.17
CA GLY A 337 -4.45 6.34 -4.29
C GLY A 337 -5.87 6.42 -4.84
N ASN A 338 -6.08 7.24 -5.87
CA ASN A 338 -7.39 7.42 -6.52
C ASN A 338 -7.79 6.26 -7.46
N THR A 339 -7.16 5.09 -7.35
CA THR A 339 -7.46 3.94 -8.22
C THR A 339 -8.97 3.62 -8.25
N PRO A 340 -9.60 3.52 -9.43
CA PRO A 340 -11.03 3.28 -9.54
C PRO A 340 -11.36 1.81 -9.24
N LEU A 341 -11.69 1.52 -7.98
CA LEU A 341 -12.04 0.17 -7.51
C LEU A 341 -13.11 -0.52 -8.36
N HIS A 342 -14.08 0.23 -8.88
CA HIS A 342 -15.13 -0.33 -9.73
C HIS A 342 -14.58 -0.89 -11.06
N GLN A 343 -13.61 -0.20 -11.69
CA GLN A 343 -12.97 -0.70 -12.90
C GLN A 343 -12.09 -1.92 -12.62
N VAL A 344 -11.39 -1.94 -11.47
CA VAL A 344 -10.62 -3.12 -11.02
C VAL A 344 -11.53 -4.32 -10.77
N PHE A 345 -12.62 -4.11 -10.05
CA PHE A 345 -13.53 -5.18 -9.62
C PHE A 345 -14.25 -5.82 -10.81
N TYR A 346 -14.78 -5.01 -11.73
CA TYR A 346 -15.54 -5.47 -12.89
C TYR A 346 -14.69 -5.86 -14.11
N ALA A 347 -13.36 -5.73 -14.06
CA ALA A 347 -12.49 -6.15 -15.15
C ALA A 347 -12.63 -7.65 -15.41
N PRO A 348 -12.99 -8.11 -16.63
CA PRO A 348 -13.13 -9.53 -16.94
C PRO A 348 -11.80 -10.29 -16.88
N LEU A 349 -10.73 -9.61 -17.28
CA LEU A 349 -9.35 -10.01 -17.05
C LEU A 349 -8.67 -8.91 -16.23
N ARG A 350 -8.39 -9.19 -14.96
CA ARG A 350 -7.75 -8.26 -14.05
C ARG A 350 -6.24 -8.46 -14.09
N TYR A 351 -5.49 -7.43 -14.45
CA TYR A 351 -4.02 -7.40 -14.40
C TYR A 351 -3.48 -6.18 -13.65
N ILE A 352 -4.39 -5.37 -13.10
CA ILE A 352 -4.14 -4.31 -12.13
C ILE A 352 -5.01 -4.66 -10.92
N PHE A 353 -4.38 -4.94 -9.78
CA PHE A 353 -5.06 -5.27 -8.53
C PHE A 353 -5.24 -3.99 -7.68
N PHE A 354 -5.99 -4.08 -6.59
CA PHE A 354 -6.32 -2.93 -5.74
C PHE A 354 -5.61 -2.98 -4.39
N ASP A 355 -5.06 -1.85 -3.92
CA ASP A 355 -4.56 -1.72 -2.55
C ASP A 355 -5.73 -1.51 -1.56
N ALA A 356 -6.07 -2.53 -0.79
CA ALA A 356 -7.23 -2.49 0.11
C ALA A 356 -6.97 -1.59 1.35
N PRO A 357 -8.03 -1.02 1.96
CA PRO A 357 -7.87 -0.22 3.18
C PRO A 357 -7.55 -1.10 4.38
N LEU A 358 -6.29 -1.10 4.85
CA LEU A 358 -5.82 -2.02 5.90
C LEU A 358 -6.63 -1.94 7.21
N VAL A 359 -7.00 -0.74 7.65
CA VAL A 359 -7.75 -0.52 8.90
C VAL A 359 -9.17 -1.08 8.84
N ASP A 360 -9.79 -1.04 7.66
CA ASP A 360 -11.17 -1.47 7.43
C ASP A 360 -11.24 -2.83 6.71
N LEU A 361 -10.12 -3.55 6.61
CA LEU A 361 -10.01 -4.81 5.86
C LEU A 361 -10.95 -5.91 6.35
N HIS A 362 -11.32 -5.88 7.63
CA HIS A 362 -12.25 -6.81 8.25
C HIS A 362 -13.73 -6.52 7.92
N LYS A 363 -14.03 -5.35 7.33
CA LYS A 363 -15.39 -4.91 7.03
C LYS A 363 -15.70 -5.19 5.55
N PRO A 364 -16.91 -5.67 5.24
CA PRO A 364 -17.41 -5.68 3.87
C PRO A 364 -17.44 -4.25 3.32
N HIS A 365 -17.08 -4.05 2.06
CA HIS A 365 -17.11 -2.75 1.41
C HIS A 365 -18.29 -2.67 0.44
N HIS A 366 -19.07 -1.59 0.49
CA HIS A 366 -20.19 -1.38 -0.44
C HIS A 366 -19.74 -0.57 -1.65
N LEU A 367 -19.65 -1.22 -2.80
CA LEU A 367 -19.37 -0.59 -4.09
C LEU A 367 -20.71 -0.13 -4.70
N PRO A 368 -20.94 1.17 -4.92
CA PRO A 368 -22.16 1.66 -5.54
C PRO A 368 -22.25 1.27 -7.01
N ALA A 369 -23.44 1.38 -7.59
CA ALA A 369 -23.62 1.15 -9.03
C ALA A 369 -22.84 2.21 -9.83
N THR A 370 -22.13 1.76 -10.85
CA THR A 370 -21.31 2.58 -11.76
C THR A 370 -21.60 2.16 -13.21
N PRO A 371 -21.10 2.89 -14.22
CA PRO A 371 -21.16 2.42 -15.60
C PRO A 371 -20.51 1.04 -15.82
N SER A 372 -19.55 0.64 -14.98
CA SER A 372 -18.89 -0.66 -15.07
C SER A 372 -19.72 -1.82 -14.50
N GLY A 373 -20.71 -1.56 -13.64
CA GLY A 373 -21.51 -2.62 -13.04
C GLY A 373 -22.50 -2.19 -11.95
N PRO A 374 -23.38 -3.11 -11.49
CA PRO A 374 -24.40 -2.83 -10.48
C PRO A 374 -23.80 -2.53 -9.09
N ALA A 375 -24.61 -2.11 -8.13
CA ALA A 375 -24.12 -2.02 -6.75
C ALA A 375 -23.85 -3.43 -6.18
N VAL A 376 -22.77 -3.58 -5.42
CA VAL A 376 -22.36 -4.87 -4.83
C VAL A 376 -21.63 -4.65 -3.51
N THR A 377 -21.81 -5.57 -2.57
CA THR A 377 -20.97 -5.64 -1.37
C THR A 377 -19.84 -6.61 -1.63
N ILE A 378 -18.60 -6.13 -1.50
CA ILE A 378 -17.38 -6.88 -1.75
C ILE A 378 -16.74 -7.30 -0.44
N GLU A 379 -16.19 -8.51 -0.45
CA GLU A 379 -15.25 -8.98 0.56
C GLU A 379 -13.84 -8.87 -0.03
N TRP A 380 -12.90 -8.37 0.77
CA TRP A 380 -11.50 -8.29 0.35
C TRP A 380 -10.90 -9.70 0.26
N SER A 381 -10.27 -9.99 -0.88
CA SER A 381 -9.61 -11.25 -1.19
C SER A 381 -8.28 -10.99 -1.89
N PRO A 382 -7.32 -11.92 -1.88
CA PRO A 382 -6.01 -11.71 -2.50
C PRO A 382 -6.08 -11.60 -4.02
N SER A 383 -7.11 -12.15 -4.66
CA SER A 383 -7.35 -12.03 -6.10
C SER A 383 -7.92 -10.66 -6.52
N LEU A 384 -8.42 -9.86 -5.57
CA LEU A 384 -8.79 -8.45 -5.79
C LEU A 384 -7.69 -7.51 -5.28
N SER A 385 -7.17 -7.83 -4.10
CA SER A 385 -6.26 -6.99 -3.33
C SER A 385 -5.17 -7.85 -2.68
N PRO A 386 -4.02 -8.08 -3.36
CA PRO A 386 -2.91 -8.86 -2.80
C PRO A 386 -2.23 -8.13 -1.64
N ILE A 387 -2.47 -6.83 -1.49
CA ILE A 387 -1.99 -5.99 -0.41
C ILE A 387 -3.11 -5.09 0.14
N ALA A 388 -2.97 -4.74 1.40
CA ALA A 388 -3.75 -3.72 2.07
C ALA A 388 -2.82 -2.75 2.81
N SER A 389 -2.96 -1.47 2.52
CA SER A 389 -2.12 -0.42 3.09
C SER A 389 -2.92 0.59 3.90
N SER A 390 -2.24 1.27 4.83
CA SER A 390 -2.77 2.48 5.47
C SER A 390 -1.66 3.37 6.01
N LYS A 391 -1.96 4.65 6.17
CA LYS A 391 -1.08 5.59 6.87
C LYS A 391 -0.92 5.15 8.31
N PHE A 392 0.30 5.11 8.80
CA PHE A 392 0.60 4.75 10.17
C PHE A 392 -0.08 5.73 11.16
N PRO A 393 -1.05 5.26 11.97
CA PRO A 393 -1.78 6.13 12.89
C PRO A 393 -0.90 6.73 13.98
N LEU A 394 -1.11 8.02 14.27
CA LEU A 394 -0.33 8.77 15.28
C LEU A 394 -0.35 8.09 16.66
N GLN A 395 -1.47 7.45 17.03
CA GLN A 395 -1.60 6.77 18.32
C GLN A 395 -0.60 5.61 18.49
N TYR A 396 -0.16 4.95 17.41
CA TYR A 396 0.75 3.81 17.51
C TYR A 396 2.21 4.19 17.69
N TYR A 397 2.55 5.48 17.65
CA TYR A 397 3.85 5.93 18.16
C TYR A 397 3.99 5.67 19.67
N LEU A 398 2.88 5.51 20.39
CA LEU A 398 2.87 5.08 21.79
C LEU A 398 3.28 3.61 21.99
N ALA A 399 3.45 2.83 20.91
CA ALA A 399 4.06 1.50 20.98
C ALA A 399 5.60 1.54 21.04
N ALA A 400 6.22 2.67 20.70
CA ALA A 400 7.67 2.82 20.62
C ALA A 400 8.42 2.85 21.97
N PRO A 401 7.89 3.40 23.07
CA PRO A 401 8.57 3.36 24.36
C PRO A 401 8.92 1.91 24.77
N PRO A 402 10.18 1.58 25.11
CA PRO A 402 10.49 0.29 25.73
C PRO A 402 9.64 0.09 26.98
N THR A 403 8.89 -1.00 27.03
CA THR A 403 8.25 -1.45 28.27
C THR A 403 9.32 -2.09 29.15
N PRO A 404 9.50 -1.64 30.41
CA PRO A 404 10.57 -2.14 31.28
C PRO A 404 10.45 -3.63 31.67
N PHE A 405 9.38 -4.31 31.24
CA PHE A 405 9.08 -5.73 31.42
C PHE A 405 8.32 -6.24 30.18
N PRO A 406 8.20 -7.56 29.93
CA PRO A 406 7.21 -8.09 28.99
C PRO A 406 5.81 -7.75 29.52
N ALA A 407 5.40 -6.54 29.25
CA ALA A 407 4.16 -5.94 29.67
C ALA A 407 3.31 -5.75 28.42
N TYR A 408 2.05 -6.14 28.54
CA TYR A 408 1.03 -5.96 27.53
C TYR A 408 1.09 -4.54 26.93
N ASN A 409 1.30 -4.45 25.62
CA ASN A 409 1.31 -3.19 24.87
C ASN A 409 0.08 -3.14 23.94
N PRO A 410 -1.02 -2.48 24.35
CA PRO A 410 -2.26 -2.51 23.57
C PRO A 410 -2.10 -1.96 22.16
N PHE A 411 -1.18 -1.01 21.94
CA PHE A 411 -0.94 -0.44 20.63
C PHE A 411 -0.24 -1.43 19.69
N LEU A 412 0.78 -2.13 20.20
CA LEU A 412 1.44 -3.20 19.44
C LEU A 412 0.46 -4.36 19.17
N CYS A 413 -0.37 -4.74 20.14
CA CYS A 413 -1.36 -5.80 19.95
C CYS A 413 -2.42 -5.46 18.91
N ASN A 414 -2.85 -4.21 18.84
CA ASN A 414 -3.79 -3.81 17.78
C ASN A 414 -3.14 -3.81 16.39
N LEU A 415 -1.86 -3.44 16.30
CA LEU A 415 -1.10 -3.58 15.06
C LEU A 415 -0.94 -5.06 14.65
N GLN A 416 -0.62 -5.94 15.61
CA GLN A 416 -0.55 -7.39 15.38
C GLN A 416 -1.88 -7.99 14.93
N LEU A 417 -2.99 -7.59 15.57
CA LEU A 417 -4.33 -8.01 15.16
C LEU A 417 -4.63 -7.58 13.73
N THR A 418 -4.26 -6.35 13.36
CA THR A 418 -4.47 -5.84 12.00
C THR A 418 -3.67 -6.65 10.96
N ALA A 419 -2.41 -6.97 11.26
CA ALA A 419 -1.59 -7.83 10.42
C ALA A 419 -2.14 -9.26 10.33
N ALA A 420 -2.62 -9.82 11.44
CA ALA A 420 -3.22 -11.15 11.50
C ALA A 420 -4.49 -11.26 10.65
N VAL A 421 -5.38 -10.25 10.70
CA VAL A 421 -6.57 -10.19 9.85
C VAL A 421 -6.21 -10.19 8.36
N ALA A 422 -5.18 -9.43 7.96
CA ALA A 422 -4.70 -9.44 6.58
C ALA A 422 -4.13 -10.80 6.20
N HIS A 423 -3.30 -11.38 7.07
CA HIS A 423 -2.69 -12.69 6.86
C HIS A 423 -3.73 -13.82 6.73
N GLU A 424 -4.78 -13.83 7.56
CA GLU A 424 -5.89 -14.79 7.47
C GLU A 424 -6.62 -14.72 6.13
N LYS A 425 -6.71 -13.53 5.54
CA LYS A 425 -7.26 -13.32 4.19
C LYS A 425 -6.26 -13.63 3.07
N GLY A 426 -5.01 -13.97 3.38
CA GLY A 426 -3.95 -14.14 2.38
C GLY A 426 -3.47 -12.81 1.76
N ILE A 427 -3.74 -11.69 2.41
CA ILE A 427 -3.44 -10.33 1.94
C ILE A 427 -2.22 -9.80 2.70
N GLN A 428 -1.26 -9.22 1.98
CA GLN A 428 -0.12 -8.56 2.61
C GLN A 428 -0.57 -7.28 3.31
N SER A 429 -0.04 -6.98 4.48
CA SER A 429 -0.27 -5.70 5.16
C SER A 429 0.93 -4.78 4.97
N ARG A 430 0.67 -3.46 4.88
CA ARG A 430 1.73 -2.42 4.83
C ARG A 430 1.30 -1.15 5.56
N TRP A 431 2.22 -0.58 6.34
CA TRP A 431 2.05 0.75 6.93
C TRP A 431 3.01 1.74 6.29
N TRP A 432 2.50 2.87 5.81
CA TRP A 432 3.31 3.97 5.26
C TRP A 432 3.27 5.21 6.16
N GLY A 433 4.15 6.20 5.93
CA GLY A 433 4.14 7.46 6.70
C GLY A 433 4.66 7.34 8.13
N VAL A 434 5.58 6.40 8.36
CA VAL A 434 6.38 6.33 9.58
C VAL A 434 7.37 7.51 9.60
N LEU A 435 7.70 8.01 10.79
CA LEU A 435 8.61 9.13 10.97
C LEU A 435 9.98 8.88 10.30
N HIS A 436 10.42 9.84 9.48
CA HIS A 436 11.74 9.82 8.83
C HIS A 436 12.88 10.25 9.76
N LYS A 437 12.68 11.30 10.56
CA LYS A 437 13.76 11.90 11.39
C LYS A 437 13.31 12.12 12.82
N PRO A 438 14.22 12.00 13.80
CA PRO A 438 15.62 11.57 13.67
C PRO A 438 15.76 10.05 13.41
N GLY A 439 16.89 9.62 12.86
CA GLY A 439 17.08 8.23 12.41
C GLY A 439 16.89 7.16 13.50
N TRP A 440 17.22 7.45 14.76
CA TRP A 440 16.96 6.52 15.87
C TRP A 440 15.45 6.28 16.08
N ALA A 441 14.63 7.33 15.93
CA ALA A 441 13.19 7.25 16.11
C ALA A 441 12.56 6.50 14.94
N ARG A 442 13.03 6.74 13.71
CA ARG A 442 12.68 5.96 12.52
C ARG A 442 12.94 4.47 12.72
N ARG A 443 14.18 4.08 13.08
CA ARG A 443 14.52 2.67 13.33
C ARG A 443 13.68 2.05 14.44
N ARG A 444 13.35 2.82 15.49
CA ARG A 444 12.44 2.33 16.53
C ARG A 444 11.04 2.09 16.01
N MET A 445 10.55 2.91 15.10
CA MET A 445 9.24 2.69 14.48
C MET A 445 9.26 1.53 13.48
N TRP A 446 10.35 1.32 12.74
CA TRP A 446 10.53 0.08 11.95
C TRP A 446 10.49 -1.15 12.85
N GLU A 447 11.09 -1.11 14.04
CA GLU A 447 10.97 -2.19 15.03
C GLU A 447 9.50 -2.47 15.38
N VAL A 448 8.73 -1.43 15.73
CA VAL A 448 7.31 -1.56 16.07
C VAL A 448 6.50 -2.18 14.93
N VAL A 449 6.72 -1.70 13.70
CA VAL A 449 6.02 -2.19 12.49
C VAL A 449 6.44 -3.63 12.16
N TRP A 450 7.71 -3.97 12.31
CA TRP A 450 8.20 -5.33 12.08
C TRP A 450 7.69 -6.31 13.15
N GLN A 451 7.72 -5.92 14.44
CA GLN A 451 7.15 -6.68 15.56
C GLN A 451 5.63 -6.87 15.45
N SER A 452 4.94 -6.01 14.69
CA SER A 452 3.52 -6.19 14.44
C SER A 452 3.22 -7.34 13.48
N GLY A 453 4.21 -7.98 12.87
CA GLY A 453 3.98 -9.02 11.89
C GLY A 453 3.53 -8.50 10.52
N VAL A 454 3.79 -7.22 10.19
CA VAL A 454 3.41 -6.64 8.89
C VAL A 454 3.93 -7.48 7.72
N GLY A 455 3.17 -7.58 6.63
CA GLY A 455 3.57 -8.34 5.45
C GLY A 455 4.77 -7.72 4.74
N VAL A 456 4.72 -6.40 4.52
CA VAL A 456 5.74 -5.63 3.80
C VAL A 456 6.15 -4.40 4.62
N VAL A 457 7.45 -4.25 4.88
CA VAL A 457 8.00 -3.09 5.60
C VAL A 457 8.22 -1.93 4.62
N ASN A 458 7.67 -0.75 4.92
CA ASN A 458 7.77 0.43 4.07
C ASN A 458 9.00 1.28 4.43
N ALA A 459 9.72 1.80 3.43
CA ALA A 459 10.74 2.82 3.67
C ALA A 459 10.95 3.77 2.48
N ASP A 460 11.31 5.01 2.82
CA ASP A 460 11.82 6.03 1.91
C ASP A 460 13.36 6.13 1.99
N GLU A 461 13.98 5.55 3.04
CA GLU A 461 15.44 5.47 3.22
C GLU A 461 15.96 4.07 2.94
N LEU A 462 16.18 3.81 1.65
CA LEU A 462 16.33 2.47 1.09
C LEU A 462 17.53 1.70 1.66
N GLU A 463 18.71 2.31 1.58
CA GLU A 463 19.98 1.68 2.03
C GLU A 463 19.98 1.40 3.54
N GLU A 464 19.38 2.30 4.34
CA GLU A 464 19.31 2.12 5.79
C GLU A 464 18.33 1.01 6.15
N LEU A 465 17.16 0.93 5.50
CA LEU A 465 16.22 -0.15 5.76
C LEU A 465 16.84 -1.50 5.37
N LYS A 466 17.52 -1.57 4.22
CA LYS A 466 18.23 -2.79 3.79
C LYS A 466 19.23 -3.25 4.84
N SER A 467 20.12 -2.36 5.28
CA SER A 467 21.11 -2.65 6.33
C SER A 467 20.45 -3.07 7.65
N TRP A 468 19.32 -2.44 7.99
CA TRP A 468 18.56 -2.75 9.20
C TRP A 468 17.90 -4.14 9.14
N LEU A 469 17.31 -4.52 8.00
CA LEU A 469 16.67 -5.83 7.78
C LEU A 469 17.68 -6.98 7.76
N GLU A 470 18.89 -6.78 7.23
CA GLU A 470 19.96 -7.78 7.31
C GLU A 470 20.33 -8.12 8.76
N GLY A 471 20.30 -7.11 9.65
CA GLY A 471 20.46 -7.32 11.08
C GLY A 471 19.30 -8.08 11.76
N LYS A 472 18.23 -8.41 11.03
CA LYS A 472 17.05 -9.15 11.50
C LYS A 472 16.95 -10.56 10.93
N GLU A 473 17.87 -10.99 10.07
CA GLU A 473 17.84 -12.37 9.56
C GLU A 473 17.94 -13.38 10.71
N GLY A 474 17.01 -14.35 10.72
CA GLY A 474 16.93 -15.38 11.76
C GLY A 474 16.36 -14.90 13.11
N VAL A 475 15.95 -13.64 13.23
CA VAL A 475 15.30 -13.11 14.45
C VAL A 475 13.79 -13.32 14.35
N GLU A 476 13.20 -13.98 15.34
CA GLU A 476 11.75 -14.13 15.41
C GLU A 476 11.07 -12.77 15.64
N ARG A 477 9.90 -12.57 15.02
CA ARG A 477 9.10 -11.35 15.22
C ARG A 477 8.43 -11.43 16.59
N GLU A 478 9.20 -11.21 17.64
CA GLU A 478 8.71 -11.26 19.02
C GLU A 478 8.02 -9.93 19.38
N GLY A 479 6.71 -10.00 19.64
CA GLY A 479 5.96 -8.94 20.30
C GLY A 479 4.98 -9.59 21.28
N PHE A 480 5.04 -9.18 22.56
CA PHE A 480 4.19 -9.75 23.61
C PHE A 480 2.78 -9.15 23.57
N CYS A 481 1.85 -10.01 23.16
CA CYS A 481 0.40 -9.87 23.19
C CYS A 481 -0.18 -11.25 23.58
#